data_AF-A0A2P2JI49-F1
#
_entry.id   AF-A0A2P2JI49-F1
#
_cell.length_a   1.000
_cell.length_b   1.000
_cell.length_c   1.000
_cell.angle_alpha   90.00
_cell.angle_beta   90.00
_cell.angle_gamma   90.00
#
_symmetry.space_group_name_H-M   'P 1'
#
loop_
_entity.id
_entity.type
_entity.pdbx_description
1 polymer ?
#
loop_
_entity_poly.entity_id
_entity_poly.type
_entity_poly.pdbx_seq_one_letter_code
_entity_poly.pdbx_strand_id
1 'polypeptide(L)'
;MHRVIDTYDKWCLRLTTSRLNRWLRKVMSRHSWKDQAAQPKIKYFTQVKARPPTFVAFTSGKTRLSDTDLRFLTKSLKEDFDLGGIPIRIMQRSVTGNVGGGRSRSSQSTGGMTERIFSDKRTVAA
;
A
#
# COMPACT_ATOMS: atom_id res chain seq x y z
N MET A 1 -18.89 30.14 8.05
CA MET A 1 -17.48 29.68 7.95
C MET A 1 -17.24 28.23 8.40
N HIS A 2 -18.02 27.65 9.32
CA HIS A 2 -17.80 26.26 9.81
C HIS A 2 -17.68 25.18 8.71
N ARG A 3 -18.51 25.21 7.66
CA ARG A 3 -18.51 24.17 6.62
C ARG A 3 -17.19 24.01 5.86
N VAL A 4 -16.42 25.09 5.72
CA VAL A 4 -15.11 25.08 5.07
C VAL A 4 -14.09 24.38 5.97
N ILE A 5 -14.13 24.66 7.27
CA ILE A 5 -13.26 24.05 8.28
C ILE A 5 -13.59 22.56 8.40
N ASP A 6 -14.88 22.20 8.51
CA ASP A 6 -15.31 20.79 8.57
C ASP A 6 -14.83 19.98 7.35
N THR A 7 -14.93 20.59 6.16
CA THR A 7 -14.50 19.96 4.92
C THR A 7 -12.98 19.83 4.87
N TYR A 8 -12.26 20.84 5.36
CA TYR A 8 -10.81 20.80 5.48
C TYR A 8 -10.36 19.70 6.44
N ASP A 9 -11.00 19.56 7.59
CA ASP A 9 -10.69 18.53 8.58
C ASP A 9 -10.90 17.13 8.02
N LYS A 10 -12.03 16.92 7.32
CA LYS A 10 -12.29 15.68 6.57
C LYS A 10 -11.27 15.45 5.45
N TRP A 11 -10.83 16.50 4.76
CA TRP A 11 -9.81 16.41 3.72
C TRP A 11 -8.43 16.05 4.28
N CYS A 12 -8.16 16.41 5.54
CA CYS A 12 -6.93 16.09 6.26
C CYS A 12 -6.95 14.71 6.93
N LEU A 13 -8.10 14.04 6.93
CA LEU A 13 -8.33 12.84 7.71
C LEU A 13 -7.39 11.70 7.27
N ARG A 14 -6.71 11.09 8.24
CA ARG A 14 -5.84 9.92 8.04
C ARG A 14 -6.48 8.68 8.65
N LEU A 15 -6.82 7.73 7.79
CA LEU A 15 -7.35 6.42 8.14
C LEU A 15 -6.20 5.45 8.38
N THR A 16 -6.25 4.77 9.53
CA THR A 16 -5.30 3.70 9.83
C THR A 16 -5.51 2.52 8.89
N THR A 17 -4.41 1.89 8.50
CA THR A 17 -4.41 0.74 7.58
C THR A 17 -5.21 -0.43 8.15
N SER A 18 -5.19 -0.63 9.46
CA SER A 18 -5.95 -1.67 10.16
C SER A 18 -7.47 -1.46 10.04
N ARG A 19 -7.96 -0.24 10.30
CA ARG A 19 -9.38 0.14 10.16
C ARG A 19 -9.83 -0.05 8.72
N LEU A 20 -9.00 0.38 7.78
CA LEU A 20 -9.27 0.33 6.36
C LEU A 20 -9.33 -1.13 5.83
N ASN A 21 -8.41 -1.99 6.27
CA ASN A 21 -8.43 -3.41 5.91
C ASN A 21 -9.62 -4.16 6.51
N ARG A 22 -10.05 -3.79 7.74
CA ARG A 22 -11.26 -4.37 8.35
C ARG A 22 -12.51 -3.95 7.58
N TRP A 23 -12.61 -2.68 7.24
CA TRP A 23 -13.67 -2.13 6.40
C TRP A 23 -13.74 -2.83 5.04
N LEU A 24 -12.59 -2.98 4.36
CA LEU A 24 -12.52 -3.64 3.06
C LEU A 24 -13.11 -5.04 3.10
N ARG A 25 -12.76 -5.86 4.10
CA ARG A 25 -13.31 -7.22 4.23
C ARG A 25 -14.85 -7.22 4.35
N LYS A 26 -15.41 -6.27 5.10
CA LYS A 26 -16.87 -6.13 5.28
C LYS A 26 -17.57 -5.66 4.00
N VAL A 27 -16.94 -4.78 3.23
CA VAL A 27 -17.49 -4.30 1.96
C VAL A 27 -17.40 -5.39 0.88
N MET A 28 -16.26 -6.08 0.80
CA MET A 28 -16.05 -7.19 -0.12
C MET A 28 -16.93 -8.41 0.18
N SER A 29 -17.39 -8.60 1.43
CA SER A 29 -18.35 -9.68 1.73
C SER A 29 -19.78 -9.32 1.33
N ARG A 30 -20.12 -8.01 1.28
CA ARG A 30 -21.46 -7.52 0.89
C ARG A 30 -21.62 -7.46 -0.62
N HIS A 31 -20.57 -7.04 -1.31
CA HIS A 31 -20.52 -7.09 -2.75
C HIS A 31 -20.20 -8.52 -3.15
N SER A 32 -21.16 -9.24 -3.76
CA SER A 32 -20.85 -10.52 -4.41
C SER A 32 -19.93 -10.22 -5.59
N TRP A 33 -18.63 -10.10 -5.31
CA TRP A 33 -17.60 -10.13 -6.31
C TRP A 33 -17.70 -11.54 -6.89
N LYS A 34 -18.45 -11.67 -7.99
CA LYS A 34 -18.67 -12.96 -8.64
C LYS A 34 -17.33 -13.65 -8.74
N ASP A 35 -17.28 -14.85 -8.17
CA ASP A 35 -16.11 -15.67 -7.98
C ASP A 35 -15.60 -16.18 -9.34
N GLN A 36 -15.12 -15.25 -10.16
CA GLN A 36 -14.36 -15.56 -11.35
C GLN A 36 -12.93 -15.76 -10.86
N ALA A 37 -12.44 -16.99 -10.96
CA ALA A 37 -11.08 -17.38 -10.62
C ALA A 37 -9.98 -16.48 -11.23
N ALA A 38 -10.32 -15.66 -12.24
CA ALA A 38 -9.45 -14.72 -12.93
C ALA A 38 -9.46 -13.26 -12.38
N GLN A 39 -10.33 -12.91 -11.43
CA GLN A 39 -10.42 -11.54 -10.90
C GLN A 39 -9.30 -11.24 -9.89
N PRO A 40 -8.68 -10.04 -9.94
CA PRO A 40 -7.59 -9.69 -9.03
C PRO A 40 -8.10 -9.46 -7.61
N LYS A 41 -7.69 -10.34 -6.68
CA LYS A 41 -8.03 -10.21 -5.26
C LYS A 41 -7.23 -9.09 -4.61
N ILE A 42 -7.90 -8.15 -3.94
CA ILE A 42 -7.25 -7.10 -3.14
C ILE A 42 -6.74 -7.74 -1.84
N LYS A 43 -5.42 -7.72 -1.62
CA LYS A 43 -4.78 -8.26 -0.42
C LYS A 43 -4.93 -7.31 0.76
N TYR A 44 -4.65 -6.03 0.52
CA TYR A 44 -4.73 -4.98 1.52
C TYR A 44 -4.87 -3.60 0.87
N PHE A 45 -5.38 -2.66 1.64
CA PHE A 45 -5.70 -1.30 1.21
C PHE A 45 -5.13 -0.30 2.22
N THR A 46 -4.49 0.75 1.74
CA THR A 46 -3.77 1.71 2.59
C THR A 46 -3.92 3.13 2.09
N GLN A 47 -3.89 4.12 2.99
CA GLN A 47 -3.82 5.53 2.64
C GLN A 47 -2.35 5.97 2.60
N VAL A 48 -1.89 6.42 1.42
CA VAL A 48 -0.50 6.86 1.22
C VAL A 48 -0.37 8.35 1.46
N LYS A 49 -1.30 9.15 0.94
CA LYS A 49 -1.32 10.61 1.11
C LYS A 49 -2.62 11.07 1.75
N ALA A 50 -2.52 12.06 2.63
CA ALA A 50 -3.68 12.69 3.26
C ALA A 50 -4.36 13.71 2.33
N ARG A 51 -3.58 14.50 1.56
CA ARG A 51 -4.10 15.61 0.75
C ARG A 51 -3.55 15.54 -0.69
N PRO A 52 -4.39 15.28 -1.70
CA PRO A 52 -5.74 14.70 -1.59
C PRO A 52 -5.70 13.27 -1.04
N PRO A 53 -6.78 12.79 -0.38
CA PRO A 53 -6.87 11.42 0.13
C PRO A 53 -6.59 10.41 -0.97
N THR A 54 -5.40 9.81 -0.90
CA THR A 54 -4.90 8.89 -1.91
C THR A 54 -4.70 7.53 -1.29
N PHE A 55 -5.44 6.57 -1.79
CA PHE A 55 -5.40 5.19 -1.36
C PHE A 55 -4.71 4.31 -2.40
N VAL A 56 -4.06 3.26 -1.93
CA VAL A 56 -3.46 2.24 -2.79
C VAL A 56 -4.08 0.89 -2.47
N ALA A 57 -4.65 0.26 -3.49
CA ALA A 57 -5.07 -1.13 -3.48
C ALA A 57 -3.95 -2.02 -3.98
N PHE A 58 -3.53 -2.94 -3.13
CA PHE A 58 -2.56 -3.96 -3.49
C PHE A 58 -3.30 -5.22 -3.92
N THR A 59 -3.21 -5.56 -5.20
CA THR A 59 -3.87 -6.72 -5.78
C THR A 59 -2.90 -7.88 -5.98
N SER A 60 -3.45 -9.09 -5.91
CA SER A 60 -2.76 -10.31 -6.31
C SER A 60 -2.93 -10.54 -7.82
N GLY A 61 -1.84 -10.85 -8.52
CA GLY A 61 -1.87 -11.19 -9.95
C GLY A 61 -1.51 -10.02 -10.86
N LYS A 62 -1.54 -10.27 -12.18
CA LYS A 62 -1.22 -9.28 -13.22
C LYS A 62 -2.43 -8.44 -13.66
N THR A 63 -3.63 -8.87 -13.30
CA THR A 63 -4.89 -8.22 -13.67
C THR A 63 -5.14 -6.98 -12.81
N ARG A 64 -5.63 -5.90 -13.43
CA ARG A 64 -6.06 -4.67 -12.75
C ARG A 64 -7.54 -4.79 -12.37
N LEU A 65 -7.96 -4.13 -11.29
CA LEU A 65 -9.39 -4.07 -10.94
C LEU A 65 -10.11 -3.28 -12.03
N SER A 66 -11.35 -3.67 -12.33
CA SER A 66 -12.17 -2.94 -13.30
C SER A 66 -12.49 -1.53 -12.79
N ASP A 67 -12.80 -0.62 -13.71
CA ASP A 67 -13.22 0.73 -13.34
C ASP A 67 -14.52 0.73 -12.53
N THR A 68 -15.39 -0.26 -12.73
CA THR A 68 -16.62 -0.45 -11.96
C THR A 68 -16.31 -0.73 -10.49
N ASP A 69 -15.36 -1.62 -10.23
CA ASP A 69 -14.96 -1.96 -8.85
C ASP A 69 -14.30 -0.79 -8.15
N LEU A 70 -13.47 -0.02 -8.89
CA LEU A 70 -12.88 1.21 -8.38
C LEU A 70 -13.93 2.25 -8.01
N ARG A 71 -14.95 2.43 -8.86
CA ARG A 71 -16.07 3.36 -8.60
C ARG A 71 -16.89 2.90 -7.39
N PHE A 72 -17.15 1.60 -7.28
CA PHE A 72 -17.82 1.01 -6.13
C PHE A 72 -17.04 1.26 -4.84
N LEU A 73 -15.74 0.93 -4.81
CA LEU A 73 -14.88 1.20 -3.65
C LEU A 73 -14.87 2.67 -3.28
N THR A 74 -14.76 3.56 -4.28
CA THR A 74 -14.79 5.01 -4.06
C THR A 74 -16.11 5.46 -3.43
N LYS A 75 -17.25 4.95 -3.93
CA LYS A 75 -18.57 5.27 -3.39
C LYS A 75 -18.71 4.78 -1.94
N SER A 76 -18.36 3.52 -1.67
CA SER A 76 -18.41 2.97 -0.30
C SER A 76 -17.48 3.69 0.66
N LEU A 77 -16.29 4.13 0.21
CA LEU A 77 -15.39 4.97 1.03
C LEU A 77 -16.01 6.31 1.39
N LYS A 78 -16.72 6.94 0.46
CA LYS A 78 -17.39 8.22 0.71
C LYS A 78 -18.53 8.06 1.72
N GLU A 79 -19.32 6.99 1.58
CA GLU A 79 -20.47 6.71 2.45
C GLU A 79 -20.04 6.31 3.87
N ASP A 80 -19.11 5.36 4.01
CA ASP A 80 -18.75 4.80 5.32
C ASP A 80 -17.82 5.70 6.17
N PHE A 81 -17.08 6.61 5.52
CA PHE A 81 -16.17 7.55 6.21
C PHE A 81 -16.63 9.01 6.13
N ASP A 82 -17.85 9.26 5.65
CA ASP A 82 -18.44 10.61 5.52
C ASP A 82 -17.53 11.60 4.77
N LEU A 83 -16.85 11.11 3.72
CA LEU A 83 -15.97 11.88 2.84
C LEU A 83 -16.74 12.49 1.66
N GLY A 84 -18.01 12.86 1.89
CA GLY A 84 -18.86 13.51 0.91
C GLY A 84 -18.22 14.79 0.36
N GLY A 85 -18.24 14.97 -0.97
CA GLY A 85 -17.67 16.14 -1.63
C GLY A 85 -16.15 16.17 -1.77
N ILE A 86 -15.41 15.22 -1.16
CA ILE A 86 -13.94 15.18 -1.22
C ILE A 86 -13.48 14.32 -2.41
N PRO A 87 -12.53 14.79 -3.24
CA PRO A 87 -11.96 13.98 -4.30
C PRO A 87 -11.07 12.88 -3.71
N ILE A 88 -11.46 11.62 -3.92
CA ILE A 88 -10.71 10.44 -3.49
C ILE A 88 -9.94 9.89 -4.70
N ARG A 89 -8.65 9.60 -4.51
CA ARG A 89 -7.81 8.94 -5.52
C ARG A 89 -7.53 7.52 -5.09
N ILE A 90 -7.83 6.55 -5.95
CA ILE A 90 -7.47 5.16 -5.75
C ILE A 90 -6.45 4.77 -6.81
N MET A 91 -5.26 4.36 -6.35
CA MET A 91 -4.22 3.78 -7.19
C MET A 91 -4.22 2.26 -6.98
N GLN A 92 -3.84 1.52 -8.01
CA GLN A 92 -3.68 0.08 -7.92
C GLN A 92 -2.19 -0.27 -8.07
N ARG A 93 -1.74 -1.24 -7.27
CA ARG A 93 -0.42 -1.85 -7.42
C ARG A 93 -0.57 -3.37 -7.42
N SER A 94 -0.12 -4.01 -8.49
CA SER A 94 0.02 -5.45 -8.52
C SER A 94 1.26 -5.86 -7.75
N VAL A 95 1.11 -6.75 -6.77
CA VAL A 95 2.24 -7.42 -6.16
C VAL A 95 2.56 -8.61 -7.06
N THR A 96 3.48 -8.43 -8.00
CA THR A 96 4.03 -9.56 -8.74
C THR A 96 4.72 -10.49 -7.75
N GLY A 97 4.17 -11.70 -7.59
CA GLY A 97 4.95 -12.80 -7.03
C GLY A 97 6.20 -12.95 -7.89
N ASN A 98 7.35 -13.19 -7.28
CA ASN A 98 8.62 -13.35 -7.98
C ASN A 98 8.50 -14.51 -8.98
N VAL A 99 8.21 -14.21 -10.25
CA VAL A 99 8.27 -15.15 -11.36
C VAL A 99 9.36 -14.63 -12.29
N GLY A 100 10.58 -15.13 -12.04
CA GLY A 100 11.65 -15.28 -13.03
C GLY A 100 12.00 -14.04 -13.86
N GLY A 101 12.65 -13.05 -13.24
CA GLY A 101 13.44 -12.06 -13.95
C GLY A 101 14.93 -12.30 -13.69
N GLY A 102 15.48 -13.40 -14.23
CA GLY A 102 16.92 -13.62 -14.21
C GLY A 102 17.63 -12.49 -14.94
N ARG A 103 18.37 -11.66 -14.20
CA ARG A 103 19.33 -10.73 -14.77
C ARG A 103 20.71 -11.21 -14.37
N SER A 104 21.41 -11.68 -15.39
CA SER A 104 22.73 -12.29 -15.40
C SER A 104 23.75 -11.51 -14.59
N ARG A 105 24.63 -12.25 -13.91
CA ARG A 105 25.86 -11.76 -13.30
C ARG A 105 26.67 -10.94 -14.30
N SER A 106 27.12 -9.76 -13.90
CA SER A 106 28.41 -9.22 -14.33
C SER A 106 29.23 -8.95 -13.08
N SER A 107 30.16 -9.86 -12.81
CA SER A 107 31.28 -9.67 -11.91
C SER A 107 32.10 -8.46 -12.37
N GLN A 108 32.19 -7.44 -11.53
CA GLN A 108 33.34 -6.54 -11.56
C GLN A 108 33.75 -6.23 -10.12
N SER A 109 34.70 -7.05 -9.67
CA SER A 109 35.59 -6.77 -8.56
C SER A 109 36.31 -5.44 -8.81
N THR A 110 36.14 -4.48 -7.92
CA THR A 110 37.13 -3.42 -7.69
C THR A 110 37.36 -3.33 -6.19
N GLY A 111 38.62 -3.55 -5.82
CA GLY A 111 39.07 -3.76 -4.45
C GLY A 111 38.91 -2.52 -3.58
N GLY A 112 38.69 -2.78 -2.29
CA GLY A 112 38.76 -1.82 -1.21
C GLY A 112 39.09 -2.55 0.07
N MET A 113 40.33 -3.04 0.16
CA MET A 113 40.91 -3.59 1.38
C MET A 113 41.16 -2.42 2.33
N THR A 114 40.32 -2.25 3.34
CA THR A 114 40.67 -1.43 4.51
C THR A 114 41.12 -2.40 5.60
N GLU A 115 42.44 -2.53 5.75
CA GLU A 115 43.04 -3.29 6.83
C GLU A 115 42.54 -2.76 8.18
N ARG A 116 41.89 -3.62 8.96
CA ARG A 116 41.66 -3.38 10.38
C ARG A 116 42.84 -3.97 11.13
N ILE A 117 43.79 -3.10 11.46
CA ILE A 117 44.89 -3.40 12.38
C ILE A 117 44.27 -3.80 13.72
N PHE A 118 44.47 -5.06 14.12
CA PHE A 118 44.09 -5.57 15.43
C PHE A 118 45.12 -5.06 16.43
N SER A 119 44.75 -4.10 17.29
CA SER A 119 45.61 -3.68 18.40
C SER A 119 45.36 -4.59 19.60
N ASP A 120 46.34 -5.45 19.87
CA ASP A 120 46.47 -6.24 21.09
C ASP A 120 46.37 -5.35 22.33
N LYS A 121 45.35 -5.57 23.15
CA LYS A 121 45.30 -5.05 24.51
C LYS A 121 45.42 -6.21 25.50
N ARG A 122 46.66 -6.42 25.91
CA ARG A 122 47.12 -6.97 27.20
C ARG A 122 46.46 -8.27 27.68
N THR A 123 47.20 -9.35 27.45
CA THR A 123 47.50 -10.31 28.52
C THR A 123 48.02 -9.57 29.75
N VAL A 124 47.38 -9.77 30.90
CA VAL A 124 48.02 -9.59 32.21
C VAL A 124 47.94 -10.94 32.89
N ALA A 125 49.10 -11.56 33.09
CA ALA A 125 49.29 -12.68 34.00
C ALA A 125 49.75 -12.12 35.35
N ALA A 126 49.12 -12.57 36.43
CA ALA A 126 49.67 -12.81 37.77
C ALA A 126 48.51 -13.24 38.69
#